data_AF-A0A6C0GZY5-F1
#
_entry.id   AF-A0A6C0GZY5-F1
#
_cell.length_a   1.000
_cell.length_b   1.000
_cell.length_c   1.000
_cell.angle_alpha   90.00
_cell.angle_beta   90.00
_cell.angle_gamma   90.00
#
_symmetry.space_group_name_H-M   'P 1'
#
loop_
_entity.id
_entity.type
_entity.pdbx_description
1 polymer ?
#
loop_
_entity_poly.entity_id
_entity_poly.type
_entity_poly.pdbx_seq_one_letter_code
_entity_poly.pdbx_strand_id
1 'polypeptide(L)'
;MKPIRIIKNNMFNIEINKEYNVYLLNSNNLNLFPDFFDNFMIDYFNKSLKSDNKFYVCIDCEFNTKKIALIQINFEEDNDGNIFLLDPKILSSKSLNILKNNILCNSKISKIFHGADALDIPYFFYDFFNSNKELISKFMENFIDTRFLCEYNNAYNFLYKNIDSKLCNIYFLYEMYDIINLEQRKYLDHNEEIMGKLYNIFIEIDTMSDELINYTMYDVVYLKYLYKRMKSSITDYKYINEMIRLVYLDKRDIIKFVNKDEIEKFNVNYFFKNDKLIRLSNSIENNNIFSNKIFNTLYHVNYFKQNLNLILKNIIYVDILRKYKVYANKNNIQNTRLNISDLFDKLKYHKLNNIYNLIIDINYI
;
A
#
# COMPACT_ATOMS: atom_id res chain seq x y z
N MET A 1 -23.02 -14.95 -17.28
CA MET A 1 -22.92 -13.59 -17.85
C MET A 1 -21.84 -13.59 -18.93
N LYS A 2 -22.04 -12.91 -20.06
CA LYS A 2 -20.99 -12.77 -21.09
C LYS A 2 -20.10 -11.56 -20.76
N PRO A 3 -18.78 -11.62 -21.01
CA PRO A 3 -17.93 -10.46 -20.88
C PRO A 3 -18.28 -9.39 -21.92
N ILE A 4 -18.16 -8.13 -21.55
CA ILE A 4 -18.33 -6.99 -22.46
C ILE A 4 -17.10 -6.81 -23.36
N ARG A 5 -15.92 -7.27 -22.90
CA ARG A 5 -14.66 -7.25 -23.65
C ARG A 5 -13.82 -8.48 -23.29
N ILE A 6 -13.07 -8.97 -24.26
CA ILE A 6 -12.12 -10.06 -24.07
C ILE A 6 -10.77 -9.61 -24.63
N ILE A 7 -9.74 -9.63 -23.80
CA ILE A 7 -8.37 -9.36 -24.20
C ILE A 7 -7.69 -10.71 -24.44
N LYS A 8 -7.15 -10.92 -25.64
CA LYS A 8 -6.48 -12.16 -26.06
C LYS A 8 -5.11 -11.84 -26.64
N ASN A 9 -4.23 -12.85 -26.67
CA ASN A 9 -2.84 -12.77 -27.17
C ASN A 9 -1.98 -11.80 -26.36
N ASN A 10 -0.72 -11.56 -26.77
CA ASN A 10 0.20 -10.67 -26.06
C ASN A 10 -0.44 -9.31 -25.71
N MET A 11 -0.52 -9.01 -24.41
CA MET A 11 -0.79 -7.67 -23.90
C MET A 11 0.49 -6.84 -24.04
N PHE A 12 0.81 -6.49 -25.28
CA PHE A 12 2.06 -5.80 -25.65
C PHE A 12 3.29 -6.60 -25.26
N ASN A 13 4.04 -6.14 -24.26
CA ASN A 13 5.26 -6.78 -23.78
C ASN A 13 4.97 -7.85 -22.72
N ILE A 14 3.70 -8.16 -22.47
CA ILE A 14 3.27 -9.26 -21.61
C ILE A 14 2.70 -10.37 -22.48
N GLU A 15 3.34 -11.52 -22.45
CA GLU A 15 2.76 -12.75 -22.98
C GLU A 15 1.63 -13.21 -22.04
N ILE A 16 0.39 -13.25 -22.55
CA ILE A 16 -0.73 -13.88 -21.85
C ILE A 16 -1.10 -15.17 -22.57
N ASN A 17 -1.00 -16.28 -21.84
CA ASN A 17 -1.26 -17.62 -22.38
C ASN A 17 -2.76 -17.96 -22.37
N LYS A 18 -3.60 -17.06 -21.83
CA LYS A 18 -5.05 -17.19 -21.70
C LYS A 18 -5.72 -15.82 -21.98
N GLU A 19 -7.03 -15.75 -21.73
CA GLU A 19 -7.86 -14.57 -21.99
C GLU A 19 -8.10 -13.77 -20.71
N TYR A 20 -8.19 -12.45 -20.84
CA TYR A 20 -8.74 -11.58 -19.78
C TYR A 20 -10.17 -11.21 -20.14
N ASN A 21 -11.08 -11.45 -19.21
CA ASN A 21 -12.50 -11.15 -19.39
C ASN A 21 -12.89 -9.90 -18.61
N VAL A 22 -13.60 -8.97 -19.26
CA VAL A 22 -14.09 -7.76 -18.63
C VAL A 22 -15.61 -7.85 -18.47
N TYR A 23 -16.08 -7.67 -17.25
CA TYR A 23 -17.50 -7.70 -16.89
C TYR A 23 -17.93 -6.35 -16.32
N LEU A 24 -19.07 -5.85 -16.79
CA LEU A 24 -19.72 -4.66 -16.25
C LEU A 24 -20.88 -5.09 -15.35
N LEU A 25 -20.70 -5.04 -14.03
CA LEU A 25 -21.75 -5.37 -13.08
C LEU A 25 -22.58 -4.12 -12.81
N ASN A 26 -23.62 -3.93 -13.62
CA ASN A 26 -24.60 -2.87 -13.46
C ASN A 26 -25.94 -3.45 -12.94
N SER A 27 -26.93 -2.58 -12.66
CA SER A 27 -28.20 -3.05 -12.08
C SER A 27 -28.92 -4.06 -12.97
N ASN A 28 -28.87 -3.87 -14.29
CA ASN A 28 -29.49 -4.78 -15.25
C ASN A 28 -28.82 -6.17 -15.24
N ASN A 29 -27.49 -6.23 -15.24
CA ASN A 29 -26.74 -7.48 -15.27
C ASN A 29 -26.85 -8.26 -13.96
N LEU A 30 -26.88 -7.58 -12.82
CA LEU A 30 -27.10 -8.23 -11.53
C LEU A 30 -28.51 -8.81 -11.41
N ASN A 31 -29.53 -8.17 -12.00
CA ASN A 31 -30.88 -8.72 -12.03
C ASN A 31 -30.96 -9.99 -12.90
N LEU A 32 -30.24 -10.03 -14.03
CA LEU A 32 -30.21 -11.18 -14.93
C LEU A 32 -29.35 -12.34 -14.40
N PHE A 33 -28.30 -12.03 -13.64
CA PHE A 33 -27.31 -13.00 -13.16
C PHE A 33 -26.95 -12.77 -11.68
N PRO A 34 -27.91 -12.88 -10.75
CA PRO A 34 -27.76 -12.43 -9.35
C PRO A 34 -26.64 -13.13 -8.58
N ASP A 35 -26.39 -14.40 -8.86
CA ASP A 35 -25.35 -15.17 -8.17
C ASP A 35 -24.02 -15.26 -8.94
N PHE A 36 -23.90 -14.64 -10.12
CA PHE A 36 -22.71 -14.82 -10.95
C PHE A 36 -21.43 -14.33 -10.26
N PHE A 37 -21.46 -13.11 -9.71
CA PHE A 37 -20.29 -12.54 -9.04
C PHE A 37 -19.97 -13.27 -7.73
N ASP A 38 -21.00 -13.64 -6.95
CA ASP A 38 -20.85 -14.42 -5.73
C ASP A 38 -20.17 -15.77 -6.00
N ASN A 39 -20.68 -16.53 -6.98
CA ASN A 39 -20.15 -17.83 -7.36
C ASN A 39 -18.72 -17.72 -7.88
N PHE A 40 -18.43 -16.68 -8.68
CA PHE A 40 -17.08 -16.40 -9.15
C PHE A 40 -16.12 -16.17 -7.97
N MET A 41 -16.46 -15.29 -7.03
CA MET A 41 -15.62 -15.01 -5.86
C MET A 41 -15.42 -16.25 -4.98
N ILE A 42 -16.46 -17.07 -4.79
CA ILE A 42 -16.37 -18.31 -4.02
C ILE A 42 -15.44 -19.30 -4.71
N ASP A 43 -15.53 -19.46 -6.03
CA ASP A 43 -14.63 -20.35 -6.79
C ASP A 43 -13.18 -19.86 -6.70
N TYR A 44 -12.94 -18.57 -6.95
CA TYR A 44 -11.61 -17.95 -6.84
C TYR A 44 -11.01 -18.15 -5.44
N PHE A 45 -11.82 -17.93 -4.39
CA PHE A 45 -11.43 -18.20 -3.01
C PHE A 45 -11.04 -19.66 -2.80
N ASN A 46 -11.90 -20.60 -3.21
CA ASN A 46 -11.65 -22.04 -3.04
C ASN A 46 -10.40 -22.51 -3.78
N LYS A 47 -10.12 -21.97 -4.98
CA LYS A 47 -8.88 -22.22 -5.70
C LYS A 47 -7.66 -21.69 -4.94
N SER A 48 -7.75 -20.47 -4.39
CA SER A 48 -6.67 -19.87 -3.62
C SER A 48 -6.28 -20.67 -2.36
N LEU A 49 -7.22 -21.42 -1.78
CA LEU A 49 -6.95 -22.30 -0.63
C LEU A 49 -6.23 -23.59 -1.01
N LYS A 50 -6.46 -24.10 -2.22
CA LYS A 50 -5.95 -25.39 -2.70
C LYS A 50 -4.66 -25.29 -3.48
N SER A 51 -4.33 -24.11 -3.98
CA SER A 51 -3.18 -23.88 -4.85
C SER A 51 -1.96 -23.41 -4.05
N ASP A 52 -0.78 -23.86 -4.50
CA ASP A 52 0.50 -23.32 -4.05
C ASP A 52 0.85 -22.01 -4.79
N ASN A 53 0.15 -21.71 -5.88
CA ASN A 53 0.35 -20.49 -6.65
C ASN A 53 -0.22 -19.28 -5.91
N LYS A 54 0.35 -18.11 -6.21
CA LYS A 54 -0.03 -16.86 -5.55
C LYS A 54 -1.17 -16.18 -6.30
N PHE A 55 -2.22 -15.86 -5.57
CA PHE A 55 -3.42 -15.19 -6.07
C PHE A 55 -3.32 -13.69 -5.85
N TYR A 56 -3.84 -12.91 -6.79
CA TYR A 56 -3.80 -11.45 -6.75
C TYR A 56 -5.14 -10.85 -7.11
N VAL A 57 -5.52 -9.81 -6.38
CA VAL A 57 -6.54 -8.87 -6.82
C VAL A 57 -5.91 -7.51 -7.01
N CYS A 58 -6.02 -6.96 -8.21
CA CYS A 58 -5.60 -5.59 -8.51
C CYS A 58 -6.82 -4.69 -8.44
N ILE A 59 -6.73 -3.61 -7.67
CA ILE A 59 -7.88 -2.78 -7.33
C ILE A 59 -7.55 -1.32 -7.59
N ASP A 60 -8.51 -0.64 -8.18
CA ASP A 60 -8.58 0.81 -8.27
C ASP A 60 -10.02 1.28 -7.99
N CYS A 61 -10.21 2.56 -7.72
CA CYS A 61 -11.50 3.12 -7.35
C CYS A 61 -11.72 4.50 -7.97
N GLU A 62 -12.94 4.73 -8.46
CA GLU A 62 -13.35 6.06 -8.92
C GLU A 62 -14.38 6.71 -8.02
N PHE A 63 -14.30 8.03 -7.91
CA PHE A 63 -15.10 8.81 -6.98
C PHE A 63 -15.85 9.94 -7.68
N ASN A 64 -17.16 10.00 -7.48
CA ASN A 64 -17.93 11.20 -7.74
C ASN A 64 -17.78 12.12 -6.53
N THR A 65 -16.93 13.14 -6.66
CA THR A 65 -16.51 14.03 -5.57
C THR A 65 -15.73 13.26 -4.48
N LYS A 66 -16.38 12.85 -3.39
CA LYS A 66 -15.80 12.06 -2.29
C LYS A 66 -16.54 10.74 -2.05
N LYS A 67 -17.53 10.43 -2.88
CA LYS A 67 -18.31 9.19 -2.75
C LYS A 67 -17.86 8.22 -3.82
N ILE A 68 -17.60 6.98 -3.42
CA ILE A 68 -17.27 5.90 -4.34
C ILE A 68 -18.36 5.81 -5.43
N ALA A 69 -17.92 5.70 -6.68
CA ALA A 69 -18.76 5.57 -7.85
C ALA A 69 -18.49 4.26 -8.58
N LEU A 70 -17.22 3.83 -8.64
CA LEU A 70 -16.80 2.60 -9.28
C LEU A 70 -15.70 1.91 -8.47
N ILE A 71 -15.72 0.59 -8.43
CA ILE A 71 -14.58 -0.24 -8.08
C ILE A 71 -14.19 -1.02 -9.33
N GLN A 72 -12.91 -0.93 -9.69
CA GLN A 72 -12.25 -1.77 -10.66
C GLN A 72 -11.53 -2.88 -9.91
N ILE A 73 -11.86 -4.14 -10.18
CA ILE A 73 -11.18 -5.27 -9.55
C ILE A 73 -10.80 -6.33 -10.57
N ASN A 74 -9.50 -6.58 -10.71
CA ASN A 74 -8.97 -7.65 -11.55
C ASN A 74 -8.57 -8.84 -10.67
N PHE A 75 -9.29 -9.96 -10.80
CA PHE A 75 -8.97 -11.22 -10.15
C PHE A 75 -8.02 -12.01 -11.04
N GLU A 76 -6.77 -12.14 -10.61
CA GLU A 76 -5.72 -12.74 -11.43
C GLU A 76 -5.22 -14.07 -10.85
N GLU A 77 -5.15 -15.07 -11.71
CA GLU A 77 -4.54 -16.38 -11.49
C GLU A 77 -3.41 -16.57 -12.51
N ASP A 78 -2.14 -16.54 -12.10
CA ASP A 78 -0.94 -16.66 -12.95
C ASP A 78 -0.98 -15.92 -14.31
N ASN A 79 -1.66 -16.49 -15.31
CA ASN A 79 -1.77 -16.04 -16.71
C ASN A 79 -3.21 -15.77 -17.20
N ASP A 80 -4.22 -15.77 -16.31
CA ASP A 80 -5.61 -15.35 -16.60
C ASP A 80 -6.02 -14.22 -15.66
N GLY A 81 -6.97 -13.40 -16.11
CA GLY A 81 -7.61 -12.41 -15.26
C GLY A 81 -9.08 -12.19 -15.59
N ASN A 82 -9.84 -11.82 -14.58
CA ASN A 82 -11.23 -11.43 -14.71
C ASN A 82 -11.42 -10.07 -14.06
N ILE A 83 -11.70 -9.06 -14.88
CA ILE A 83 -11.89 -7.66 -14.48
C ILE A 83 -13.37 -7.42 -14.30
N PHE A 84 -13.76 -6.94 -13.13
CA PHE A 84 -15.10 -6.49 -12.83
C PHE A 84 -15.09 -4.99 -12.60
N LEU A 85 -15.92 -4.29 -13.36
CA LEU A 85 -16.27 -2.90 -13.17
C LEU A 85 -17.63 -2.89 -12.46
N LEU A 86 -17.70 -2.36 -11.23
CA LEU A 86 -18.91 -2.44 -10.41
C LEU A 86 -19.13 -1.19 -9.56
N ASP A 87 -20.39 -0.79 -9.34
CA ASP A 87 -20.75 0.14 -8.28
C ASP A 87 -20.90 -0.69 -6.98
N PRO A 88 -20.14 -0.43 -5.92
CA PRO A 88 -20.28 -1.21 -4.68
C PRO A 88 -21.67 -1.06 -4.03
N LYS A 89 -22.43 -0.01 -4.33
CA LYS A 89 -23.76 0.24 -3.73
C LYS A 89 -24.83 -0.72 -4.23
N ILE A 90 -24.65 -1.30 -5.42
CA ILE A 90 -25.62 -2.25 -5.98
C ILE A 90 -25.34 -3.70 -5.55
N LEU A 91 -24.24 -3.94 -4.83
CA LEU A 91 -23.92 -5.25 -4.31
C LEU A 91 -24.79 -5.61 -3.11
N SER A 92 -25.24 -6.86 -3.07
CA SER A 92 -25.98 -7.39 -1.92
C SER A 92 -25.08 -7.48 -0.68
N SER A 93 -25.69 -7.52 0.50
CA SER A 93 -24.95 -7.74 1.76
C SER A 93 -24.17 -9.06 1.74
N LYS A 94 -24.69 -10.09 1.06
CA LYS A 94 -24.02 -11.38 0.86
C LYS A 94 -22.75 -11.20 0.01
N SER A 95 -22.86 -10.54 -1.14
CA SER A 95 -21.74 -10.26 -2.05
C SER A 95 -20.65 -9.45 -1.36
N LEU A 96 -21.04 -8.40 -0.64
CA LEU A 96 -20.11 -7.59 0.16
C LEU A 96 -19.40 -8.41 1.23
N ASN A 97 -20.10 -9.34 1.89
CA ASN A 97 -19.51 -10.20 2.91
C ASN A 97 -18.50 -11.20 2.32
N ILE A 98 -18.78 -11.76 1.14
CA ILE A 98 -17.84 -12.64 0.41
C ILE A 98 -16.61 -11.84 -0.01
N LEU A 99 -16.79 -10.68 -0.66
CA LEU A 99 -15.69 -9.82 -1.07
C LEU A 99 -14.81 -9.43 0.13
N LYS A 100 -15.43 -9.04 1.24
CA LYS A 100 -14.75 -8.65 2.48
C LYS A 100 -13.93 -9.80 3.09
N ASN A 101 -14.56 -10.94 3.40
CA ASN A 101 -13.93 -11.97 4.20
C ASN A 101 -13.13 -12.97 3.36
N ASN A 102 -13.64 -13.38 2.20
CA ASN A 102 -13.06 -14.45 1.41
C ASN A 102 -11.99 -13.94 0.45
N ILE A 103 -12.11 -12.68 0.00
CA ILE A 103 -11.18 -12.08 -0.96
C ILE A 103 -10.23 -11.09 -0.26
N LEU A 104 -10.74 -9.98 0.27
CA LEU A 104 -9.92 -8.85 0.72
C LEU A 104 -9.17 -9.12 2.04
N CYS A 105 -9.78 -9.82 2.99
CA CYS A 105 -9.15 -10.21 4.26
C CYS A 105 -8.41 -11.57 4.22
N ASN A 106 -8.30 -12.19 3.04
CA ASN A 106 -7.63 -13.49 2.90
C ASN A 106 -6.10 -13.35 2.82
N SER A 107 -5.38 -14.13 3.62
CA SER A 107 -3.91 -14.14 3.67
C SER A 107 -3.23 -14.89 2.51
N LYS A 108 -3.99 -15.58 1.65
CA LYS A 108 -3.50 -16.21 0.41
C LYS A 108 -3.62 -15.32 -0.82
N ILE A 109 -4.45 -14.29 -0.75
CA ILE A 109 -4.71 -13.36 -1.85
C ILE A 109 -3.99 -12.03 -1.54
N SER A 110 -3.14 -11.58 -2.45
CA SER A 110 -2.48 -10.27 -2.34
C SER A 110 -3.31 -9.20 -3.03
N LYS A 111 -3.42 -8.03 -2.39
CA LYS A 111 -4.15 -6.89 -2.92
C LYS A 111 -3.16 -5.88 -3.44
N ILE A 112 -3.23 -5.56 -4.72
CA ILE A 112 -2.31 -4.62 -5.38
C ILE A 112 -3.08 -3.37 -5.75
N PHE A 113 -2.58 -2.25 -5.27
CA PHE A 113 -3.06 -0.91 -5.60
C PHE A 113 -1.90 -0.07 -6.15
N HIS A 114 -2.24 1.11 -6.68
CA HIS A 114 -1.27 2.14 -7.02
C HIS A 114 -1.72 3.50 -6.46
N GLY A 115 -1.05 4.00 -5.43
CA GLY A 115 -1.32 5.34 -4.92
C GLY A 115 -2.60 5.46 -4.08
N ALA A 116 -3.00 4.40 -3.39
CA ALA A 116 -4.29 4.27 -2.69
C ALA A 116 -4.51 5.16 -1.47
N ASP A 117 -3.50 5.95 -1.07
CA ASP A 117 -3.48 6.66 0.21
C ASP A 117 -4.58 7.71 0.35
N ALA A 118 -4.90 8.40 -0.75
CA ALA A 118 -5.71 9.61 -0.71
C ALA A 118 -7.22 9.34 -0.54
N LEU A 119 -7.79 8.42 -1.34
CA LEU A 119 -9.25 8.17 -1.39
C LEU A 119 -9.59 6.70 -1.17
N ASP A 120 -8.89 5.77 -1.82
CA ASP A 120 -9.23 4.34 -1.75
C ASP A 120 -9.11 3.79 -0.33
N ILE A 121 -7.96 4.01 0.33
CA ILE A 121 -7.75 3.51 1.69
C ILE A 121 -8.75 4.12 2.68
N PRO A 122 -9.01 5.44 2.69
CA PRO A 122 -10.09 6.01 3.47
C PRO A 122 -11.44 5.34 3.22
N TYR A 123 -11.83 5.13 1.96
CA TYR A 123 -13.07 4.42 1.61
C TYR A 123 -13.08 3.00 2.17
N PHE A 124 -12.03 2.21 1.91
CA PHE A 124 -11.95 0.84 2.39
C PHE A 124 -12.01 0.78 3.92
N PHE A 125 -11.26 1.63 4.63
CA PHE A 125 -11.17 1.57 6.08
C PHE A 125 -12.47 2.05 6.75
N TYR A 126 -12.99 3.20 6.34
CA TYR A 126 -14.07 3.86 7.05
C TYR A 126 -15.45 3.42 6.54
N ASP A 127 -15.63 3.30 5.23
CA ASP A 127 -16.94 2.99 4.63
C ASP A 127 -17.09 1.48 4.40
N PHE A 128 -16.14 0.83 3.73
CA PHE A 128 -16.28 -0.59 3.38
C PHE A 128 -16.13 -1.52 4.60
N PHE A 129 -15.11 -1.30 5.44
CA PHE A 129 -14.87 -2.06 6.67
C PHE A 129 -15.58 -1.48 7.89
N ASN A 130 -16.30 -0.35 7.77
CA ASN A 130 -16.99 0.31 8.88
C ASN A 130 -16.06 0.58 10.08
N SER A 131 -14.82 1.01 9.83
CA SER A 131 -13.79 1.24 10.85
C SER A 131 -13.45 0.02 11.71
N ASN A 132 -13.77 -1.20 11.25
CA ASN A 132 -13.44 -2.42 11.98
C ASN A 132 -11.93 -2.69 11.93
N LYS A 133 -11.24 -2.40 13.04
CA LYS A 133 -9.79 -2.50 13.17
C LYS A 133 -9.23 -3.90 12.90
N GLU A 134 -9.96 -4.95 13.25
CA GLU A 134 -9.53 -6.34 13.02
C GLU A 134 -9.54 -6.66 11.53
N LEU A 135 -10.63 -6.33 10.83
CA LEU A 135 -10.75 -6.55 9.39
C LEU A 135 -9.75 -5.70 8.60
N ILE A 136 -9.56 -4.44 9.00
CA ILE A 136 -8.55 -3.55 8.42
C ILE A 136 -7.14 -4.14 8.61
N SER A 137 -6.83 -4.65 9.81
CA SER A 137 -5.54 -5.29 10.06
C SER A 137 -5.31 -6.53 9.19
N LYS A 138 -6.35 -7.36 8.98
CA LYS A 138 -6.34 -8.51 8.07
C LYS A 138 -6.20 -8.10 6.60
N PHE A 139 -6.92 -7.07 6.18
CA PHE A 139 -6.80 -6.48 4.84
C PHE A 139 -5.35 -6.06 4.57
N MET A 140 -4.69 -5.39 5.52
CA MET A 140 -3.33 -4.90 5.33
C MET A 140 -2.24 -6.00 5.30
N GLU A 141 -2.50 -7.24 5.71
CA GLU A 141 -1.46 -8.29 5.80
C GLU A 141 -0.75 -8.57 4.46
N ASN A 142 -1.50 -8.52 3.34
CA ASN A 142 -0.97 -8.70 1.99
C ASN A 142 -1.32 -7.54 1.07
N PHE A 143 -1.41 -6.35 1.64
CA PHE A 143 -1.62 -5.14 0.88
C PHE A 143 -0.30 -4.68 0.25
N ILE A 144 -0.37 -4.28 -1.01
CA ILE A 144 0.75 -3.80 -1.81
C ILE A 144 0.30 -2.49 -2.45
N ASP A 145 1.14 -1.46 -2.34
CA ASP A 145 0.96 -0.20 -3.05
C ASP A 145 2.21 0.09 -3.87
N THR A 146 2.06 -0.03 -5.19
CA THR A 146 3.18 0.07 -6.14
C THR A 146 3.78 1.47 -6.19
N ARG A 147 3.04 2.52 -5.79
CA ARG A 147 3.59 3.88 -5.69
C ARG A 147 4.76 3.93 -4.71
N PHE A 148 4.64 3.28 -3.56
CA PHE A 148 5.71 3.30 -2.54
C PHE A 148 6.90 2.41 -2.90
N LEU A 149 6.70 1.37 -3.72
CA LEU A 149 7.81 0.65 -4.33
C LEU A 149 8.60 1.58 -5.28
N CYS A 150 7.90 2.44 -6.04
CA CYS A 150 8.53 3.43 -6.90
C CYS A 150 9.26 4.51 -6.08
N GLU A 151 8.62 5.09 -5.06
CA GLU A 151 9.23 6.11 -4.21
C GLU A 151 10.50 5.60 -3.52
N TYR A 152 10.49 4.35 -3.06
CA TYR A 152 11.69 3.70 -2.51
C TYR A 152 12.80 3.56 -3.57
N ASN A 153 12.47 3.08 -4.78
CA ASN A 153 13.46 2.95 -5.85
C ASN A 153 14.05 4.31 -6.25
N ASN A 154 13.23 5.37 -6.27
CA ASN A 154 13.68 6.73 -6.52
C ASN A 154 14.61 7.23 -5.41
N ALA A 155 14.25 7.01 -4.13
CA ALA A 155 15.10 7.35 -2.99
C ALA A 155 16.46 6.60 -3.06
N TYR A 156 16.44 5.32 -3.41
CA TYR A 156 17.65 4.52 -3.58
C TYR A 156 18.55 5.07 -4.69
N ASN A 157 17.97 5.34 -5.87
CA ASN A 157 18.70 5.86 -7.02
C ASN A 157 19.28 7.25 -6.75
N PHE A 158 18.56 8.10 -6.03
CA PHE A 158 19.06 9.39 -5.58
C PHE A 158 20.27 9.22 -4.66
N LEU A 159 20.13 8.43 -3.59
CA LEU A 159 21.17 8.27 -2.56
C LEU A 159 22.44 7.55 -3.04
N TYR A 160 22.30 6.58 -3.94
CA TYR A 160 23.39 5.64 -4.26
C TYR A 160 23.82 5.66 -5.73
N LYS A 161 23.10 6.37 -6.60
CA LYS A 161 23.45 6.51 -8.02
C LYS A 161 23.46 7.96 -8.51
N ASN A 162 23.08 8.93 -7.68
CA ASN A 162 22.88 10.33 -8.09
C ASN A 162 21.94 10.47 -9.31
N ILE A 163 20.91 9.63 -9.39
CA ILE A 163 19.86 9.71 -10.42
C ILE A 163 18.61 10.29 -9.78
N ASP A 164 18.19 11.47 -10.24
CA ASP A 164 16.94 12.11 -9.79
C ASP A 164 15.79 11.73 -10.73
N SER A 165 15.01 10.72 -10.34
CA SER A 165 13.72 10.41 -10.95
C SER A 165 12.64 10.58 -9.90
N LYS A 166 11.58 11.33 -10.20
CA LYS A 166 10.49 11.63 -9.27
C LYS A 166 9.12 11.14 -9.74
N LEU A 167 9.05 10.53 -10.93
CA LEU A 167 7.78 10.14 -11.51
C LEU A 167 7.37 8.76 -11.02
N CYS A 168 6.27 8.71 -10.28
CA CYS A 168 5.59 7.48 -9.88
C CYS A 168 4.17 7.40 -10.46
N ASN A 169 3.90 8.08 -11.58
CA ASN A 169 2.68 7.92 -12.35
C ASN A 169 2.58 6.49 -12.92
N ILE A 170 1.40 5.87 -12.83
CA ILE A 170 1.15 4.48 -13.22
C ILE A 170 1.55 4.17 -14.68
N TYR A 171 1.15 4.99 -15.66
CA TYR A 171 1.49 4.73 -17.06
C TYR A 171 2.98 4.94 -17.35
N PHE A 172 3.65 5.85 -16.62
CA PHE A 172 5.10 6.01 -16.71
C PHE A 172 5.79 4.77 -16.17
N LEU A 173 5.30 4.20 -15.06
CA LEU A 173 5.83 2.97 -14.51
C LEU A 173 5.60 1.77 -15.42
N TYR A 174 4.45 1.69 -16.08
CA TYR A 174 4.19 0.64 -17.06
C TYR A 174 5.20 0.67 -18.21
N GLU A 175 5.50 1.85 -18.76
CA GLU A 175 6.52 1.99 -19.80
C GLU A 175 7.93 1.71 -19.26
N MET A 176 8.31 2.33 -18.13
CA MET A 176 9.65 2.18 -17.54
C MET A 176 10.00 0.74 -17.15
N TYR A 177 9.00 -0.03 -16.71
CA TYR A 177 9.18 -1.45 -16.41
C TYR A 177 8.89 -2.35 -17.62
N ASP A 178 8.83 -1.80 -18.84
CA ASP A 178 8.58 -2.51 -20.10
C ASP A 178 7.28 -3.34 -20.11
N ILE A 179 6.27 -2.99 -19.31
CA ILE A 179 4.96 -3.65 -19.25
C ILE A 179 4.18 -3.35 -20.53
N ILE A 180 4.23 -2.09 -20.95
CA ILE A 180 3.65 -1.60 -22.20
C ILE A 180 4.76 -1.04 -23.09
N ASN A 181 4.51 -0.98 -24.39
CA ASN A 181 5.39 -0.31 -25.34
C ASN A 181 4.92 1.13 -25.59
N LEU A 182 5.71 1.89 -26.35
CA LEU A 182 5.41 3.30 -26.68
C LEU A 182 4.08 3.46 -27.44
N GLU A 183 3.70 2.49 -28.28
CA GLU A 183 2.44 2.52 -29.02
C GLU A 183 1.25 2.46 -28.06
N GLN A 184 1.27 1.52 -27.12
CA GLN A 184 0.24 1.42 -26.10
C GLN A 184 0.22 2.63 -25.19
N ARG A 185 1.39 3.19 -24.85
CA ARG A 185 1.46 4.42 -24.07
C ARG A 185 0.70 5.55 -24.76
N LYS A 186 0.95 5.75 -26.06
CA LYS A 186 0.24 6.77 -26.87
C LYS A 186 -1.26 6.50 -26.96
N TYR A 187 -1.66 5.23 -27.06
CA TYR A 187 -3.07 4.85 -27.04
C TYR A 187 -3.75 5.24 -25.73
N LEU A 188 -3.11 4.95 -24.58
CA LEU A 188 -3.64 5.31 -23.26
C LEU A 188 -3.76 6.83 -23.10
N ASP A 189 -2.73 7.57 -23.51
CA ASP A 189 -2.74 9.04 -23.48
C ASP A 189 -3.88 9.59 -24.37
N HIS A 190 -4.06 9.04 -25.57
CA HIS A 190 -5.14 9.45 -26.47
C HIS A 190 -6.54 9.11 -25.93
N ASN A 191 -6.71 7.95 -25.28
CA ASN A 191 -7.97 7.57 -24.64
C ASN A 191 -8.32 8.55 -23.51
N GLU A 192 -7.35 8.95 -22.69
CA GLU A 192 -7.53 9.96 -21.64
C GLU A 192 -7.89 11.34 -22.22
N GLU A 193 -7.27 11.73 -23.34
CA GLU A 193 -7.61 12.98 -24.05
C GLU A 193 -9.06 13.00 -24.55
N ILE A 194 -9.55 11.90 -25.17
CA ILE A 194 -10.94 11.81 -25.66
C ILE A 194 -11.93 11.78 -24.51
N MET A 195 -11.65 10.96 -23.49
CA MET A 195 -12.48 10.83 -22.30
C MET A 195 -12.64 12.19 -21.59
N GLY A 196 -11.59 13.00 -21.63
CA GLY A 196 -11.48 14.24 -20.87
C GLY A 196 -10.98 13.97 -19.46
N LYS A 197 -10.73 15.04 -18.72
CA LYS A 197 -10.14 14.94 -17.38
C LYS A 197 -11.11 14.26 -16.42
N LEU A 198 -10.67 13.18 -15.78
CA LEU A 198 -11.47 12.34 -14.88
C LEU A 198 -12.26 13.15 -13.83
N TYR A 199 -11.65 14.18 -13.23
CA TYR A 199 -12.30 15.01 -12.21
C TYR A 199 -13.48 15.86 -12.72
N ASN A 200 -13.66 15.97 -14.04
CA ASN A 200 -14.81 16.63 -14.68
C ASN A 200 -15.91 15.64 -15.08
N ILE A 201 -15.67 14.35 -14.95
CA ILE A 201 -16.58 13.30 -15.40
C ILE A 201 -17.41 12.83 -14.21
N PHE A 202 -18.72 12.79 -14.39
CA PHE A 202 -19.60 12.14 -13.44
C PHE A 202 -19.76 10.67 -13.85
N ILE A 203 -19.36 9.76 -12.97
CA ILE A 203 -19.29 8.33 -13.26
C ILE A 203 -20.60 7.67 -12.85
N GLU A 204 -21.28 7.09 -13.83
CA GLU A 204 -22.51 6.31 -13.66
C GLU A 204 -22.36 4.99 -14.43
N ILE A 205 -22.41 3.87 -13.70
CA ILE A 205 -22.02 2.56 -14.23
C ILE A 205 -22.91 2.09 -15.39
N ASP A 206 -24.19 2.46 -15.36
CA ASP A 206 -25.16 2.09 -16.39
C ASP A 206 -24.94 2.82 -17.73
N THR A 207 -24.18 3.92 -17.73
CA THR A 207 -24.00 4.81 -18.89
C THR A 207 -22.53 5.15 -19.18
N MET A 208 -21.58 4.31 -18.76
CA MET A 208 -20.15 4.54 -19.04
C MET A 208 -19.87 4.51 -20.54
N SER A 209 -19.08 5.47 -21.04
CA SER A 209 -18.58 5.45 -22.41
C SER A 209 -17.51 4.37 -22.60
N ASP A 210 -17.23 4.02 -23.86
CA ASP A 210 -16.19 3.04 -24.17
C ASP A 210 -14.79 3.48 -23.76
N GLU A 211 -14.52 4.78 -23.78
CA GLU A 211 -13.25 5.38 -23.34
C GLU A 211 -13.08 5.28 -21.82
N LEU A 212 -14.15 5.53 -21.07
CA LEU A 212 -14.13 5.38 -19.61
C LEU A 212 -14.01 3.90 -19.20
N ILE A 213 -14.68 2.99 -19.90
CA ILE A 213 -14.50 1.53 -19.71
C ILE A 213 -13.05 1.12 -19.99
N ASN A 214 -12.44 1.65 -21.05
CA ASN A 214 -11.04 1.40 -21.36
C ASN A 214 -10.11 1.90 -20.26
N TYR A 215 -10.25 3.17 -19.88
CA TYR A 215 -9.45 3.81 -18.85
C TYR A 215 -9.48 2.97 -17.55
N THR A 216 -10.68 2.71 -17.04
CA THR A 216 -10.90 1.96 -15.79
C THR A 216 -10.36 0.53 -15.86
N MET A 217 -10.48 -0.15 -17.00
CA MET A 217 -9.89 -1.46 -17.21
C MET A 217 -8.35 -1.43 -17.16
N TYR A 218 -7.73 -0.44 -17.80
CA TYR A 218 -6.27 -0.36 -17.90
C TYR A 218 -5.56 0.02 -16.59
N ASP A 219 -6.26 0.67 -15.68
CA ASP A 219 -5.73 1.00 -14.35
C ASP A 219 -5.45 -0.25 -13.51
N VAL A 220 -6.17 -1.35 -13.75
CA VAL A 220 -6.01 -2.59 -12.96
C VAL A 220 -5.38 -3.75 -13.72
N VAL A 221 -5.48 -3.79 -15.05
CA VAL A 221 -5.07 -4.98 -15.82
C VAL A 221 -3.56 -5.24 -15.79
N TYR A 222 -2.76 -4.19 -15.67
CA TYR A 222 -1.30 -4.28 -15.71
C TYR A 222 -0.64 -4.32 -14.32
N LEU A 223 -1.40 -4.07 -13.26
CA LEU A 223 -0.86 -3.88 -11.90
C LEU A 223 -0.12 -5.11 -11.36
N LYS A 224 -0.63 -6.33 -11.59
CA LYS A 224 0.08 -7.56 -11.17
C LYS A 224 1.46 -7.63 -11.82
N TYR A 225 1.53 -7.35 -13.12
CA TYR A 225 2.77 -7.45 -13.88
C TYR A 225 3.76 -6.37 -13.46
N LEU A 226 3.28 -5.14 -13.26
CA LEU A 226 4.09 -4.06 -12.69
C LEU A 226 4.68 -4.48 -11.34
N TYR A 227 3.84 -4.95 -10.41
CA TYR A 227 4.30 -5.44 -9.11
C TYR A 227 5.33 -6.56 -9.25
N LYS A 228 5.09 -7.56 -10.11
CA LYS A 228 6.03 -8.67 -10.33
C LYS A 228 7.39 -8.16 -10.81
N ARG A 229 7.44 -7.24 -11.79
CA ARG A 229 8.72 -6.68 -12.28
C ARG A 229 9.42 -5.81 -11.23
N MET A 230 8.67 -4.95 -10.53
CA MET A 230 9.19 -4.16 -9.42
C MET A 230 9.79 -5.05 -8.32
N LYS A 231 9.05 -6.07 -7.88
CA LYS A 231 9.49 -7.04 -6.87
C LYS A 231 10.77 -7.77 -7.28
N SER A 232 10.92 -8.13 -8.56
CA SER A 232 12.14 -8.75 -9.07
C SER A 232 13.32 -7.78 -9.10
N SER A 233 13.07 -6.50 -9.36
CA SER A 233 14.12 -5.45 -9.42
C SER A 233 14.50 -4.87 -8.06
N ILE A 234 13.60 -4.92 -7.07
CA ILE A 234 13.78 -4.31 -5.74
C ILE A 234 13.93 -5.43 -4.71
N THR A 235 15.18 -5.73 -4.33
CA THR A 235 15.50 -6.78 -3.34
C THR A 235 14.79 -6.57 -1.99
N ASP A 236 14.60 -5.31 -1.61
CA ASP A 236 14.13 -4.91 -0.29
C ASP A 236 12.60 -4.79 -0.19
N TYR A 237 11.85 -5.25 -1.19
CA TYR A 237 10.39 -5.03 -1.28
C TYR A 237 9.61 -5.47 -0.04
N LYS A 238 10.10 -6.47 0.71
CA LYS A 238 9.46 -6.95 1.94
C LYS A 238 9.45 -5.87 3.03
N TYR A 239 10.55 -5.15 3.19
CA TYR A 239 10.65 -4.03 4.15
C TYR A 239 9.70 -2.91 3.75
N ILE A 240 9.59 -2.62 2.45
CA ILE A 240 8.70 -1.59 1.92
C ILE A 240 7.24 -1.96 2.22
N ASN A 241 6.81 -3.19 1.89
CA ASN A 241 5.45 -3.65 2.15
C ASN A 241 5.07 -3.61 3.64
N GLU A 242 5.98 -4.03 4.53
CA GLU A 242 5.75 -3.94 5.97
C GLU A 242 5.72 -2.49 6.46
N MET A 243 6.56 -1.61 5.91
CA MET A 243 6.57 -0.19 6.25
C MET A 243 5.27 0.49 5.83
N ILE A 244 4.78 0.20 4.61
CA ILE A 244 3.47 0.65 4.11
C ILE A 244 2.38 0.26 5.11
N ARG A 245 2.34 -1.01 5.50
CA ARG A 245 1.37 -1.52 6.48
C ARG A 245 1.46 -0.79 7.82
N LEU A 246 2.67 -0.64 8.37
CA LEU A 246 2.89 0.08 9.63
C LEU A 246 2.34 1.50 9.53
N VAL A 247 2.74 2.27 8.51
CA VAL A 247 2.34 3.67 8.35
C VAL A 247 0.84 3.81 8.16
N TYR A 248 0.21 2.97 7.33
CA TYR A 248 -1.24 3.02 7.13
C TYR A 248 -2.01 2.76 8.43
N LEU A 249 -1.60 1.75 9.21
CA LEU A 249 -2.27 1.39 10.46
C LEU A 249 -2.06 2.45 11.55
N ASP A 250 -0.87 3.08 11.59
CA ASP A 250 -0.52 4.11 12.58
C ASP A 250 -1.17 5.46 12.28
N LYS A 251 -1.02 5.98 11.05
CA LYS A 251 -1.58 7.29 10.65
C LYS A 251 -3.09 7.38 10.76
N ARG A 252 -3.78 6.25 10.74
CA ARG A 252 -5.26 6.15 10.75
C ARG A 252 -5.81 5.66 12.08
N ASP A 253 -4.99 5.67 13.14
CA ASP A 253 -5.37 5.27 14.49
C ASP A 253 -5.94 3.85 14.61
N ILE A 254 -5.57 2.96 13.69
CA ILE A 254 -5.92 1.55 13.77
C ILE A 254 -5.08 0.90 14.87
N ILE A 255 -3.76 1.05 14.78
CA ILE A 255 -2.77 0.59 15.77
C ILE A 255 -1.77 1.71 16.01
N LYS A 256 -1.64 2.16 17.26
CA LYS A 256 -0.61 3.12 17.66
C LYS A 256 0.67 2.37 18.01
N PHE A 257 1.67 2.40 17.14
CA PHE A 257 2.95 1.70 17.37
C PHE A 257 3.82 2.42 18.40
N VAL A 258 3.80 3.75 18.38
CA VAL A 258 4.54 4.59 19.33
C VAL A 258 3.60 5.69 19.83
N ASN A 259 3.60 5.92 21.15
CA ASN A 259 2.86 7.03 21.73
C ASN A 259 3.57 8.36 21.46
N LYS A 260 3.13 9.08 20.43
CA LYS A 260 3.71 10.36 20.02
C LYS A 260 3.80 11.36 21.17
N ASP A 261 2.73 11.54 21.93
CA ASP A 261 2.66 12.53 23.01
C ASP A 261 3.60 12.19 24.16
N GLU A 262 3.82 10.90 24.42
CA GLU A 262 4.77 10.44 25.41
C GLU A 262 6.21 10.70 24.97
N ILE A 263 6.55 10.36 23.73
CA ILE A 263 7.90 10.54 23.18
C ILE A 263 8.26 12.02 23.03
N GLU A 264 7.34 12.87 22.58
CA GLU A 264 7.64 14.27 22.32
C GLU A 264 7.94 15.08 23.59
N LYS A 265 7.45 14.64 24.76
CA LYS A 265 7.81 15.22 26.06
C LYS A 265 9.32 15.12 26.35
N PHE A 266 10.02 14.15 25.77
CA PHE A 266 11.46 13.98 25.97
C PHE A 266 12.32 14.85 25.06
N ASN A 267 11.74 15.49 24.03
CA ASN A 267 12.50 16.30 23.06
C ASN A 267 13.28 17.45 23.73
N VAL A 268 12.77 17.98 24.86
CA VAL A 268 13.39 19.09 25.61
C VAL A 268 14.38 18.62 26.67
N ASN A 269 14.52 17.32 26.90
CA ASN A 269 15.42 16.81 27.93
C ASN A 269 16.87 16.86 27.47
N TYR A 270 17.80 16.80 28.42
CA TYR A 270 19.24 16.87 28.16
C TYR A 270 20.01 15.79 28.92
N PHE A 271 21.19 15.44 28.43
CA PHE A 271 22.15 14.57 29.10
C PHE A 271 23.58 15.07 28.86
N PHE A 272 24.52 14.59 29.68
CA PHE A 272 25.94 14.90 29.51
C PHE A 272 26.67 13.71 28.87
N LYS A 273 27.45 13.98 27.82
CA LYS A 273 28.38 13.02 27.20
C LYS A 273 29.73 13.72 27.03
N ASN A 274 30.77 13.22 27.69
CA ASN A 274 32.11 13.83 27.69
C ASN A 274 32.06 15.33 28.03
N ASP A 275 31.40 15.66 29.15
CA ASP A 275 31.17 17.03 29.66
C ASP A 275 30.40 17.99 28.74
N LYS A 276 29.91 17.52 27.59
CA LYS A 276 29.04 18.29 26.70
C LYS A 276 27.58 18.03 27.03
N LEU A 277 26.82 19.10 27.21
CA LEU A 277 25.36 19.06 27.34
C LEU A 277 24.75 18.82 25.96
N ILE A 278 24.01 17.72 25.81
CA ILE A 278 23.36 17.33 24.56
C ILE A 278 21.86 17.25 24.80
N ARG A 279 21.08 17.92 23.94
CA ARG A 279 19.62 17.80 23.91
C ARG A 279 19.22 16.47 23.29
N LEU A 280 18.26 15.76 23.88
CA LEU A 280 17.82 14.45 23.40
C LEU A 280 17.33 14.51 21.95
N SER A 281 16.64 15.57 21.52
CA SER A 281 16.22 15.72 20.11
C SER A 281 17.37 15.65 19.11
N ASN A 282 18.58 16.08 19.50
CA ASN A 282 19.73 16.19 18.61
C ASN A 282 20.52 14.86 18.53
N SER A 283 20.15 13.84 19.29
CA SER A 283 20.84 12.55 19.27
C SER A 283 20.51 11.72 18.02
N ILE A 284 19.41 12.01 17.31
CA ILE A 284 19.02 11.28 16.10
C ILE A 284 19.97 11.59 14.93
N GLU A 285 20.34 12.85 14.75
CA GLU A 285 21.16 13.31 13.62
C GLU A 285 22.62 12.84 13.73
N ASN A 286 23.09 12.55 14.95
CA ASN A 286 24.47 12.14 15.24
C ASN A 286 24.66 10.62 15.30
N ASN A 287 23.67 9.85 14.83
CA ASN A 287 23.61 8.41 15.05
C ASN A 287 23.99 7.63 13.78
N ASN A 288 24.76 6.55 13.93
CA ASN A 288 25.24 5.69 12.83
C ASN A 288 24.12 4.90 12.13
N ILE A 289 22.86 5.13 12.51
CA ILE A 289 21.68 4.42 12.03
C ILE A 289 21.52 4.55 10.50
N PHE A 290 21.91 5.71 9.95
CA PHE A 290 21.86 5.96 8.51
C PHE A 290 22.96 5.23 7.71
N SER A 291 23.85 4.48 8.38
CA SER A 291 24.77 3.56 7.69
C SER A 291 24.07 2.32 7.15
N ASN A 292 22.93 1.91 7.73
CA ASN A 292 22.12 0.82 7.19
C ASN A 292 21.40 1.31 5.93
N LYS A 293 21.75 0.73 4.78
CA LYS A 293 21.26 1.13 3.46
C LYS A 293 19.74 1.07 3.32
N ILE A 294 19.12 0.00 3.83
CA ILE A 294 17.68 -0.23 3.75
C ILE A 294 16.95 0.82 4.59
N PHE A 295 17.40 0.99 5.84
CA PHE A 295 16.81 1.99 6.74
C PHE A 295 16.94 3.41 6.18
N ASN A 296 18.14 3.77 5.71
CA ASN A 296 18.38 5.10 5.14
C ASN A 296 17.50 5.36 3.92
N THR A 297 17.31 4.36 3.05
CA THR A 297 16.42 4.47 1.89
C THR A 297 14.96 4.66 2.31
N LEU A 298 14.45 3.83 3.26
CA LEU A 298 13.10 3.98 3.80
C LEU A 298 12.87 5.35 4.42
N TYR A 299 13.87 5.89 5.14
CA TYR A 299 13.80 7.21 5.76
C TYR A 299 13.67 8.36 4.75
N HIS A 300 14.22 8.18 3.54
CA HIS A 300 14.14 9.15 2.44
C HIS A 300 12.84 9.05 1.64
N VAL A 301 12.01 8.03 1.88
CA VAL A 301 10.62 8.02 1.41
C VAL A 301 9.81 8.95 2.30
N ASN A 302 9.45 10.12 1.77
CA ASN A 302 8.79 11.20 2.52
C ASN A 302 7.56 10.72 3.31
N TYR A 303 6.77 9.81 2.73
CA TYR A 303 5.57 9.29 3.38
C TYR A 303 5.86 8.51 4.68
N PHE A 304 7.04 7.87 4.80
CA PHE A 304 7.44 7.06 5.97
C PHE A 304 8.19 7.86 7.04
N LYS A 305 8.79 8.99 6.67
CA LYS A 305 9.75 9.75 7.48
C LYS A 305 9.26 10.08 8.89
N GLN A 306 8.00 10.49 9.05
CA GLN A 306 7.45 10.85 10.36
C GLN A 306 7.34 9.65 11.29
N ASN A 307 6.80 8.52 10.82
CA ASN A 307 6.64 7.30 11.62
C ASN A 307 8.02 6.71 11.98
N LEU A 308 8.97 6.71 11.04
CA LEU A 308 10.35 6.29 11.31
C LEU A 308 11.03 7.18 12.34
N ASN A 309 10.85 8.50 12.27
CA ASN A 309 11.37 9.43 13.28
C ASN A 309 10.82 9.14 14.68
N LEU A 310 9.52 8.82 14.80
CA LEU A 310 8.91 8.47 16.07
C LEU A 310 9.48 7.16 16.65
N ILE A 311 9.64 6.15 15.79
CA ILE A 311 10.27 4.86 16.15
C ILE A 311 11.71 5.10 16.62
N LEU A 312 12.51 5.84 15.86
CA LEU A 312 13.89 6.18 16.20
C LEU A 312 14.00 6.91 17.54
N LYS A 313 13.14 7.92 17.77
CA LYS A 313 13.10 8.63 19.06
C LYS A 313 12.83 7.68 20.21
N ASN A 314 11.84 6.80 20.08
CA ASN A 314 11.52 5.84 21.12
C ASN A 314 12.74 4.98 21.48
N ILE A 315 13.39 4.42 20.45
CA ILE A 315 14.54 3.53 20.66
C ILE A 315 15.74 4.26 21.26
N ILE A 316 16.15 5.38 20.65
CA ILE A 316 17.32 6.15 21.07
C ILE A 316 17.10 6.74 22.47
N TYR A 317 15.90 7.22 22.79
CA TYR A 317 15.63 7.80 24.10
C TYR A 317 15.66 6.74 25.20
N VAL A 318 15.12 5.54 24.94
CA VAL A 318 15.24 4.40 25.85
C VAL A 318 16.70 4.03 26.10
N ASP A 319 17.52 3.98 25.05
CA ASP A 319 18.95 3.67 25.18
C ASP A 319 19.71 4.75 25.98
N ILE A 320 19.47 6.03 25.70
CA ILE A 320 20.08 7.14 26.43
C ILE A 320 19.65 7.14 27.90
N LEU A 321 18.36 6.91 28.20
CA LEU A 321 17.86 6.83 29.58
C LEU A 321 18.47 5.68 30.38
N ARG A 322 18.95 4.62 29.71
CA ARG A 322 19.67 3.50 30.35
C ARG A 322 21.14 3.81 30.60
N LYS A 323 21.80 4.50 29.67
CA LYS A 323 23.25 4.78 29.70
C LYS A 323 23.60 6.06 30.47
N TYR A 324 22.71 7.04 30.51
CA TYR A 324 23.01 8.38 31.01
C TYR A 324 21.98 8.87 32.02
N LYS A 325 22.42 9.77 32.89
CA LYS A 325 21.53 10.59 33.72
C LYS A 325 20.90 11.68 32.85
N VAL A 326 19.58 11.61 32.68
CA VAL A 326 18.81 12.55 31.85
C VAL A 326 18.11 13.56 32.73
N TYR A 327 18.07 14.81 32.27
CA TYR A 327 17.52 15.96 32.98
C TYR A 327 16.33 16.52 32.21
N ALA A 328 15.19 16.69 32.88
CA ALA A 328 14.01 17.33 32.31
C ALA A 328 14.17 18.86 32.22
N ASN A 329 14.97 19.43 33.13
CA ASN A 329 15.42 20.81 33.12
C ASN A 329 16.75 20.90 33.90
N LYS A 330 17.33 22.10 34.05
CA LYS A 330 18.63 22.29 34.73
C LYS A 330 18.69 21.72 36.16
N ASN A 331 17.55 21.58 36.84
CA ASN A 331 17.48 21.22 38.25
C ASN A 331 16.86 19.84 38.50
N ASN A 332 16.02 19.35 37.57
CA ASN A 332 15.21 18.14 37.76
C ASN A 332 15.69 17.01 36.86
N ILE A 333 15.95 15.85 37.48
CA ILE A 333 16.25 14.59 36.80
C ILE A 333 14.95 14.05 36.18
N GLN A 334 15.04 13.55 34.95
CA GLN A 334 13.96 12.83 34.31
C GLN A 334 13.92 11.39 34.84
N ASN A 335 12.87 11.06 35.59
CA ASN A 335 12.69 9.74 36.20
C ASN A 335 11.68 8.85 35.45
N THR A 336 10.96 9.40 34.47
CA THR A 336 10.02 8.62 33.66
C THR A 336 10.77 7.62 32.78
N ARG A 337 10.34 6.35 32.82
CA ARG A 337 10.85 5.29 31.94
C ARG A 337 10.02 5.24 30.68
N LEU A 338 10.70 5.17 29.54
CA LEU A 338 10.09 4.80 28.27
C LEU A 338 10.15 3.27 28.11
N ASN A 339 9.08 2.69 27.55
CA ASN A 339 9.02 1.26 27.30
C ASN A 339 9.09 0.96 25.79
N ILE A 340 10.16 0.27 25.38
CA ILE A 340 10.34 -0.22 24.01
C ILE A 340 9.67 -1.58 23.76
N SER A 341 9.34 -2.34 24.82
CA SER A 341 8.78 -3.69 24.66
C SER A 341 7.44 -3.64 23.93
N ASP A 342 6.60 -2.65 24.25
CA ASP A 342 5.29 -2.47 23.61
C ASP A 342 5.40 -2.27 22.09
N LEU A 343 6.40 -1.49 21.62
CA LEU A 343 6.68 -1.35 20.19
C LEU A 343 7.03 -2.71 19.58
N PHE A 344 7.96 -3.45 20.19
CA PHE A 344 8.41 -4.73 19.66
C PHE A 344 7.33 -5.81 19.69
N ASP A 345 6.50 -5.85 20.74
CA ASP A 345 5.38 -6.76 20.88
C ASP A 345 4.34 -6.49 19.79
N LYS A 346 4.03 -5.21 19.52
CA LYS A 346 3.14 -4.81 18.41
C LYS A 346 3.70 -5.19 17.05
N LEU A 347 5.00 -4.96 16.79
CA LEU A 347 5.63 -5.35 15.53
C LEU A 347 5.52 -6.87 15.31
N LYS A 348 5.81 -7.69 16.34
CA LYS A 348 5.66 -9.16 16.27
C LYS A 348 4.21 -9.59 16.10
N TYR A 349 3.29 -9.05 16.90
CA TYR A 349 1.87 -9.39 16.86
C TYR A 349 1.27 -9.13 15.47
N HIS A 350 1.68 -8.01 14.85
CA HIS A 350 1.27 -7.67 13.49
C HIS A 350 2.18 -8.26 12.40
N LYS A 351 3.04 -9.24 12.70
CA LYS A 351 3.88 -9.96 11.73
C LYS A 351 4.77 -9.02 10.89
N LEU A 352 5.24 -7.92 11.47
CA LEU A 352 6.15 -6.95 10.85
C LEU A 352 7.61 -7.34 11.15
N ASN A 353 7.97 -8.58 10.77
CA ASN A 353 9.22 -9.21 11.20
C ASN A 353 10.45 -8.60 10.51
N ASN A 354 10.34 -8.16 9.26
CA ASN A 354 11.45 -7.53 8.55
C ASN A 354 11.77 -6.18 9.17
N ILE A 355 10.75 -5.37 9.51
CA ILE A 355 10.94 -4.10 10.21
C ILE A 355 11.46 -4.32 11.64
N TYR A 356 10.94 -5.32 12.36
CA TYR A 356 11.45 -5.70 13.68
C TYR A 356 12.96 -6.03 13.65
N ASN A 357 13.39 -6.88 12.71
CA ASN A 357 14.80 -7.25 12.56
C ASN A 357 15.64 -6.05 12.14
N LEU A 358 15.16 -5.25 11.17
CA LEU A 358 15.84 -4.03 10.73
C LEU A 358 16.12 -3.09 11.90
N ILE A 359 15.15 -2.94 12.82
CA ILE A 359 15.30 -2.12 14.01
C ILE A 359 16.32 -2.75 14.97
N ILE A 360 16.33 -4.05 15.20
CA ILE A 360 17.29 -4.67 16.13
C ILE A 360 18.73 -4.60 15.63
N ASP A 361 18.93 -4.77 14.32
CA ASP A 361 20.26 -4.82 13.71
C ASP A 361 20.96 -3.46 13.66
N ILE A 362 20.23 -2.38 13.92
CA ILE A 362 20.80 -1.03 13.99
C ILE A 362 21.52 -0.88 15.33
N ASN A 363 22.82 -0.58 15.28
CA ASN A 363 23.59 -0.22 16.49
C ASN A 363 23.23 1.20 16.94
N TYR A 364 22.63 1.31 18.14
CA TYR A 364 22.25 2.56 18.77
C TYR A 364 23.34 3.02 19.75
N ILE A 365 24.07 4.09 19.41
CA ILE A 365 25.06 4.85 20.20
C ILE A 365 26.21 4.07 20.86
#